data_AF-A0A971QQR2-F1
#
_entry.id   AF-A0A971QQR2-F1
#
_cell.length_a   1.000
_cell.length_b   1.000
_cell.length_c   1.000
_cell.angle_alpha   90.00
_cell.angle_beta   90.00
_cell.angle_gamma   90.00
#
_symmetry.space_group_name_H-M   'P 1'
#
loop_
_entity.id
_entity.type
_entity.pdbx_description
1 polymer ?
#
loop_
_entity_poly.entity_id
_entity_poly.type
_entity_poly.pdbx_seq_one_letter_code
_entity_poly.pdbx_strand_id
1 'polypeptide(L)' 'MELTNIEKLEIARKRAGYTQKELAGLIGISLPTYGRIVAKDNIDDILFVHAVCLEKILKVKFTVIDGPQGRRVDIEL' A
#
# COMPACT_ATOMS: atom_id res chain seq x y z
N MET A 1 14.25 -9.14 -10.78
CA MET A 1 12.80 -8.91 -10.83
C MET A 1 12.52 -7.63 -10.08
N GLU A 2 11.70 -6.75 -10.64
CA GLU A 2 11.21 -5.56 -9.93
C GLU A 2 10.08 -5.99 -8.98
N LEU A 3 10.06 -5.44 -7.77
CA LEU A 3 9.02 -5.76 -6.78
C LEU A 3 7.70 -5.12 -7.17
N THR A 4 6.60 -5.86 -7.03
CA THR A 4 5.24 -5.32 -7.16
C THR A 4 4.90 -4.39 -5.99
N ASN A 5 3.93 -3.51 -6.17
CA ASN A 5 3.43 -2.66 -5.09
C ASN A 5 2.90 -3.45 -3.90
N ILE A 6 2.34 -4.64 -4.13
CA ILE A 6 1.85 -5.53 -3.08
C ILE A 6 3.03 -6.04 -2.25
N GLU A 7 4.09 -6.52 -2.90
CA GLU A 7 5.30 -6.98 -2.22
C GLU A 7 5.96 -5.83 -1.45
N LYS A 8 6.07 -4.64 -2.05
CA LYS A 8 6.60 -3.45 -1.40
C LYS A 8 5.76 -3.06 -0.18
N LEU A 9 4.44 -3.05 -0.27
CA LEU A 9 3.55 -2.77 0.85
C LEU A 9 3.74 -3.78 1.99
N GLU A 10 3.81 -5.08 1.68
CA GLU A 10 3.99 -6.12 2.68
C GLU A 10 5.37 -6.08 3.35
N ILE A 11 6.43 -5.74 2.60
CA ILE A 11 7.77 -5.51 3.15
C ILE A 11 7.75 -4.31 4.09
N ALA A 12 7.19 -3.18 3.65
CA ALA A 12 7.10 -1.96 4.45
C ALA A 12 6.30 -2.18 5.74
N ARG A 13 5.15 -2.87 5.65
CA ARG A 13 4.34 -3.28 6.80
C ARG A 13 5.14 -4.10 7.81
N LYS A 14 5.85 -5.13 7.33
CA LYS A 14 6.67 -6.01 8.19
C LYS A 14 7.82 -5.24 8.84
N ARG A 15 8.52 -4.36 8.10
CA ARG A 15 9.59 -3.50 8.65
C ARG A 15 9.08 -2.55 9.74
N ALA A 16 7.87 -2.03 9.56
CA ALA A 16 7.20 -1.17 10.53
C ALA A 16 6.64 -1.94 11.75
N GLY A 17 6.71 -3.28 11.76
CA GLY A 17 6.30 -4.10 12.90
C GLY A 17 4.79 -4.30 13.05
N TYR A 18 3.99 -3.93 12.05
CA TYR A 18 2.53 -4.08 12.12
C TYR A 18 2.07 -5.44 11.58
N THR A 19 1.06 -6.03 12.20
CA THR A 19 0.24 -7.10 11.60
C THR A 19 -0.68 -6.53 10.51
N GLN A 20 -1.24 -7.40 9.66
CA GLN A 20 -2.22 -6.97 8.65
C GLN A 20 -3.47 -6.36 9.31
N LYS A 21 -3.90 -6.90 10.46
CA LYS A 21 -5.05 -6.39 11.22
C LYS A 21 -4.80 -4.98 11.76
N GLU A 22 -3.62 -4.73 12.29
CA GLU A 22 -3.25 -3.41 12.81
C GLU A 22 -3.14 -2.40 11.69
N LEU A 23 -2.47 -2.72 10.59
CA LEU A 23 -2.37 -1.81 9.45
C LEU A 23 -3.76 -1.48 8.87
N ALA A 24 -4.62 -2.49 8.71
CA ALA A 24 -6.00 -2.30 8.27
C ALA A 24 -6.76 -1.32 9.20
N GLY A 25 -6.64 -1.52 10.52
CA GLY A 25 -7.24 -0.62 11.50
C GLY A 25 -6.70 0.82 11.43
N LEU A 26 -5.39 0.99 11.24
CA LEU A 26 -4.75 2.30 11.15
C LEU A 26 -5.16 3.10 9.91
N ILE A 27 -5.48 2.42 8.80
CA ILE A 27 -5.99 3.08 7.58
C ILE A 27 -7.53 3.11 7.52
N GLY A 28 -8.21 2.67 8.58
CA GLY A 28 -9.66 2.78 8.72
C GLY A 28 -10.47 1.74 7.94
N ILE A 29 -9.89 0.58 7.62
CA ILE A 29 -10.57 -0.50 6.88
C ILE A 29 -10.62 -1.80 7.68
N SER A 30 -11.55 -2.68 7.32
CA SER A 30 -11.64 -4.01 7.92
C SER A 30 -10.56 -4.96 7.39
N LEU A 31 -10.14 -5.93 8.20
CA LEU A 31 -9.17 -6.97 7.78
C LEU A 31 -9.61 -7.74 6.52
N PRO A 32 -10.89 -8.12 6.33
CA PRO A 32 -11.34 -8.71 5.06
C PRO A 32 -11.20 -7.77 3.86
N THR A 33 -11.34 -6.45 4.06
CA THR A 33 -11.11 -5.46 3.00
C THR A 33 -9.64 -5.38 2.66
N TYR A 34 -8.76 -5.35 3.66
CA TYR A 34 -7.31 -5.45 3.46
C TYR A 34 -6.91 -6.72 2.70
N GLY A 35 -7.45 -7.88 3.09
CA GLY A 35 -7.19 -9.15 2.39
C GLY A 35 -7.61 -9.11 0.92
N ARG A 36 -8.78 -8.51 0.61
CA ARG A 36 -9.23 -8.31 -0.77
C ARG A 36 -8.34 -7.35 -1.56
N ILE A 37 -7.76 -6.34 -0.91
CA ILE A 37 -6.82 -5.40 -1.53
C ILE A 37 -5.56 -6.16 -1.93
N VAL A 38 -4.94 -6.89 -1.00
CA VAL A 38 -3.70 -7.65 -1.27
C VAL A 38 -3.91 -8.76 -2.30
N ALA A 39 -5.13 -9.29 -2.42
CA ALA A 39 -5.47 -10.30 -3.42
C ALA A 39 -5.78 -9.74 -4.82
N LYS A 40 -5.86 -8.41 -5.01
CA LYS A 40 -6.08 -7.80 -6.33
C LYS A 40 -4.76 -7.58 -7.04
N ASP A 41 -4.75 -7.79 -8.35
CA ASP A 41 -3.59 -7.51 -9.22
C ASP A 41 -3.22 -6.01 -9.27
N ASN A 42 -4.20 -5.11 -9.08
CA ASN A 42 -3.98 -3.66 -9.04
C ASN A 42 -4.58 -3.05 -7.76
N ILE A 43 -3.73 -2.40 -6.97
CA ILE A 43 -4.07 -1.75 -5.69
C ILE A 43 -3.84 -0.23 -5.71
N ASP A 44 -3.50 0.33 -6.87
CA ASP A 44 -3.00 1.71 -6.98
C ASP A 44 -4.01 2.74 -6.49
N ASP A 45 -5.31 2.55 -6.75
CA ASP A 45 -6.37 3.44 -6.25
C ASP A 45 -6.42 3.47 -4.71
N ILE A 46 -6.23 2.32 -4.06
CA ILE A 46 -6.25 2.21 -2.60
C ILE A 46 -4.99 2.85 -2.02
N LEU A 47 -3.83 2.54 -2.62
CA LEU A 47 -2.56 3.16 -2.22
C LEU A 47 -2.62 4.68 -2.36
N PHE A 48 -3.24 5.18 -3.42
CA PHE A 48 -3.41 6.61 -3.66
C PHE A 48 -4.30 7.25 -2.57
N VAL A 49 -5.47 6.68 -2.30
CA VAL A 49 -6.41 7.20 -1.27
C VAL A 49 -5.76 7.23 0.12
N HIS A 50 -4.91 6.25 0.43
CA HIS A 50 -4.28 6.12 1.74
C HIS A 50 -2.81 6.57 1.78
N ALA A 51 -2.26 7.14 0.71
CA ALA A 51 -0.83 7.39 0.56
C ALA A 51 -0.25 8.18 1.74
N VAL A 52 -0.88 9.30 2.10
CA VAL A 52 -0.44 10.16 3.22
C VAL A 52 -0.42 9.41 4.56
N CYS A 53 -1.41 8.54 4.81
CA CYS A 53 -1.44 7.73 6.03
C CYS A 53 -0.36 6.65 5.99
N LEU A 54 -0.25 5.94 4.87
CA LEU A 54 0.71 4.86 4.68
C LEU A 54 2.15 5.35 4.77
N GLU A 55 2.49 6.49 4.18
CA GLU A 55 3.83 7.11 4.33
C GLU A 55 4.19 7.35 5.79
N LYS A 56 3.26 7.91 6.57
CA LYS A 56 3.47 8.22 7.99
C LYS A 56 3.60 6.97 8.85
N ILE A 57 2.77 5.97 8.59
CA ILE A 57 2.70 4.70 9.35
C ILE A 57 3.90 3.82 9.01
N LEU A 58 4.18 3.64 7.72
CA LEU A 58 5.17 2.69 7.21
C LEU A 58 6.57 3.28 7.05
N LYS A 59 6.72 4.62 7.18
CA LYS A 59 7.99 5.34 7.02
C LYS A 59 8.64 5.10 5.64
N VAL A 60 7.82 4.98 4.61
CA VAL A 60 8.21 4.88 3.19
C VAL A 60 7.66 6.07 2.42
N LYS A 61 8.14 6.29 1.19
CA LYS A 61 7.57 7.31 0.30
C LYS A 61 6.72 6.67 -0.79
N PHE A 62 5.67 7.39 -1.18
CA PHE A 62 4.78 7.01 -2.26
C PHE A 62 4.88 8.04 -3.38
N THR A 63 5.23 7.59 -4.58
CA THR A 63 5.31 8.44 -5.77
C THR A 63 4.13 8.14 -6.68
N VAL A 64 3.33 9.15 -7.00
CA VAL A 64 2.21 9.02 -7.94
C VAL A 64 2.71 9.36 -9.34
N ILE A 65 2.51 8.44 -10.28
CA ILE A 65 2.91 8.56 -11.67
C ILE A 65 1.63 8.60 -12.51
N ASP A 66 1.32 9.77 -13.08
CA ASP A 66 0.24 9.92 -14.04
C ASP A 66 0.72 9.46 -15.43
N GLY A 67 0.01 8.51 -16.04
CA GLY A 67 0.31 8.00 -17.38
C GLY A 67 -0.93 7.89 -18.27
N PRO A 68 -0.75 7.56 -19.56
CA PRO A 68 -1.86 7.42 -20.52
C PRO A 68 -2.88 6.33 -20.15
N GLN A 69 -2.46 5.37 -19.32
CA GLN A 69 -3.27 4.26 -18.84
C GLN A 69 -3.91 4.51 -17.46
N GLY A 70 -3.76 5.72 -16.90
CA GLY A 70 -4.26 6.10 -15.59
C GLY A 70 -3.14 6.43 -14.60
N ARG A 71 -3.50 6.50 -13.32
CA ARG A 71 -2.56 6.71 -12.21
C ARG A 71 -1.94 5.40 -11.78
N ARG A 72 -0.63 5.40 -11.67
CA ARG A 72 0.14 4.36 -11.00
C ARG A 72 0.73 4.94 -9.72
N VAL A 73 0.82 4.12 -8.69
CA VAL A 73 1.54 4.47 -7.47
C VAL A 73 2.84 3.66 -7.44
N ASP A 74 3.93 4.23 -6.97
CA ASP A 74 5.16 3.50 -6.69
C ASP A 74 5.54 3.67 -5.22
N ILE A 75 5.96 2.57 -4.58
CA ILE A 75 6.42 2.58 -3.19
C ILE A 75 7.95 2.53 -3.18
N GLU A 76 8.57 3.51 -2.53
CA GLU A 76 10.02 3.58 -2.32
C GLU A 76 10.36 2.97 -0.96
N LEU A 77 11.01 1.79 -0.97
CA LEU A 77 11.38 1.00 0.21
C LEU A 77 12.66 1.46 0.92
#